data_AF-A0A7Y7B8E4-F1
#
_entry.id   AF-A0A7Y7B8E4-F1
#
_cell.length_a   1.000
_cell.length_b   1.000
_cell.length_c   1.000
_cell.angle_alpha   90.00
_cell.angle_beta   90.00
_cell.angle_gamma   90.00
#
_symmetry.space_group_name_H-M   'P 1'
#
loop_
_entity.id
_entity.type
_entity.pdbx_description
1 polymer ?
#
loop_
_entity_poly.entity_id
_entity_poly.type
_entity_poly.pdbx_seq_one_letter_code
_entity_poly.pdbx_strand_id
1 'polypeptide(L)'
;MGRMPRHTAAAYESQVRDGLLHPHTRGFGDAVGMVAERAPENVATRLLATRVPRHPYLTLDNDLTAHERRALAAVPPISGQATTLLAGLVSRYNLVDRRGHWATSLSWDPLERPGVERRKEPEVIRHGPVRRLWGAGDSWELRWTGYPEPRDLALALTHREAGVKGAEFTRHGDTYRVVLGTASLDLCDGKG
;
A
#
# COMPACT_ATOMS: atom_id res chain seq x y z
N MET A 1 -49.83 16.50 2.30
CA MET A 1 -49.63 16.48 0.83
C MET A 1 -48.54 17.47 0.49
N GLY A 2 -47.49 17.05 -0.21
CA GLY A 2 -46.37 17.91 -0.60
C GLY A 2 -45.06 17.15 -0.78
N ARG A 3 -45.05 16.16 -1.68
CA ARG A 3 -43.82 15.55 -2.25
C ARG A 3 -43.20 16.52 -3.24
N MET A 4 -41.87 16.66 -3.22
CA MET A 4 -40.94 16.71 -4.38
C MET A 4 -39.53 17.17 -3.92
N PRO A 5 -38.45 16.94 -4.68
CA PRO A 5 -38.14 15.78 -5.50
C PRO A 5 -36.68 15.28 -5.35
N ARG A 6 -36.43 14.12 -5.97
CA ARG A 6 -35.15 13.44 -6.13
C ARG A 6 -34.24 14.23 -7.08
N HIS A 7 -32.97 14.42 -6.72
CA HIS A 7 -31.93 14.86 -7.66
C HIS A 7 -31.40 13.65 -8.43
N THR A 8 -31.80 13.51 -9.69
CA THR A 8 -31.20 12.64 -10.69
C THR A 8 -30.13 13.38 -11.47
N ALA A 9 -29.07 12.64 -11.83
CA ALA A 9 -27.96 13.03 -12.68
C ALA A 9 -28.43 13.67 -14.00
N ALA A 10 -28.23 14.97 -14.15
CA ALA A 10 -28.46 15.72 -15.39
C ALA A 10 -27.74 17.08 -15.38
N ALA A 11 -26.47 17.10 -14.95
CA ALA A 11 -25.67 18.33 -14.92
C ALA A 11 -24.27 18.18 -15.55
N TYR A 12 -24.01 17.10 -16.29
CA TYR A 12 -22.72 16.87 -16.97
C TYR A 12 -22.82 16.91 -18.52
N GLU A 13 -24.02 17.08 -19.09
CA GLU A 13 -24.25 17.01 -20.55
C GLU A 13 -24.61 18.34 -21.22
N SER A 14 -24.31 19.48 -20.58
CA SER A 14 -24.59 20.82 -21.14
C SER A 14 -23.32 21.60 -21.57
N GLN A 15 -22.19 20.92 -21.77
CA GLN A 15 -20.91 21.57 -22.12
C GLN A 15 -20.19 20.93 -23.32
N VAL A 16 -20.94 20.27 -24.22
CA VAL A 16 -20.44 19.70 -25.49
C VAL A 16 -21.21 20.23 -26.72
N ARG A 17 -22.12 21.20 -26.54
CA ARG A 17 -22.81 21.92 -27.62
C ARG A 17 -22.27 23.33 -27.76
N ASP A 18 -21.21 23.46 -28.56
CA ASP A 18 -20.72 24.65 -29.29
C ASP A 18 -19.41 24.18 -29.97
N GLY A 19 -19.45 23.21 -30.90
CA GLY A 19 -19.92 23.44 -32.26
C GLY A 19 -18.86 24.20 -33.06
N LEU A 20 -17.91 23.49 -33.71
CA LEU A 20 -17.37 23.83 -35.04
C LEU A 20 -16.44 22.71 -35.59
N LEU A 21 -17.03 21.93 -36.52
CA LEU A 21 -16.44 21.30 -37.73
C LEU A 21 -15.49 20.09 -37.62
N HIS A 22 -16.09 18.89 -37.60
CA HIS A 22 -16.13 17.82 -38.64
C HIS A 22 -14.93 17.47 -39.57
N PRO A 23 -14.91 16.21 -40.09
CA PRO A 23 -13.73 15.36 -40.27
C PRO A 23 -13.30 15.18 -41.73
N HIS A 24 -12.12 14.62 -41.99
CA HIS A 24 -11.91 13.72 -43.13
C HIS A 24 -10.70 12.77 -42.97
N THR A 25 -10.93 11.58 -43.52
CA THR A 25 -10.19 10.32 -43.65
C THR A 25 -8.77 10.31 -44.28
N ARG A 26 -8.01 9.26 -43.90
CA ARG A 26 -6.96 8.47 -44.61
C ARG A 26 -5.51 9.00 -44.74
N GLY A 27 -4.57 8.22 -44.19
CA GLY A 27 -3.55 7.51 -44.98
C GLY A 27 -2.08 7.97 -44.91
N PHE A 28 -1.19 7.03 -44.54
CA PHE A 28 0.21 6.82 -44.97
C PHE A 28 1.34 7.83 -44.61
N GLY A 29 2.43 7.27 -44.05
CA GLY A 29 3.78 7.40 -44.63
C GLY A 29 4.74 8.46 -44.07
N ASP A 30 5.75 7.98 -43.33
CA ASP A 30 7.18 8.33 -43.36
C ASP A 30 7.68 9.79 -43.48
N ALA A 31 8.40 10.17 -42.40
CA ALA A 31 9.82 10.58 -42.37
C ALA A 31 10.30 12.02 -42.71
N VAL A 32 11.22 12.44 -41.83
CA VAL A 32 12.35 13.40 -41.96
C VAL A 32 12.06 14.91 -41.97
N GLY A 33 12.73 15.63 -41.04
CA GLY A 33 13.02 17.06 -41.20
C GLY A 33 13.35 17.79 -39.91
N MET A 34 14.59 17.66 -39.40
CA MET A 34 15.14 18.64 -38.46
C MET A 34 15.33 19.99 -39.15
N VAL A 35 14.79 21.07 -38.58
CA VAL A 35 15.38 22.41 -38.69
C VAL A 35 15.34 23.03 -37.30
N ALA A 36 16.54 23.31 -36.78
CA ALA A 36 16.77 23.98 -35.53
C ALA A 36 16.57 25.49 -35.69
N GLU A 37 15.76 26.09 -34.82
CA GLU A 37 15.78 27.53 -34.60
C GLU A 37 16.14 27.80 -33.13
N ARG A 38 17.29 28.43 -32.94
CA ARG A 38 17.88 28.82 -31.66
C ARG A 38 17.06 29.95 -31.02
N ALA A 39 16.77 29.80 -29.72
CA ALA A 39 16.46 30.90 -28.82
C ALA A 39 17.38 30.82 -27.58
N PRO A 40 17.74 31.97 -26.97
CA PRO A 40 19.06 32.21 -26.40
C PRO A 40 19.25 31.66 -24.99
N GLU A 41 20.50 31.26 -24.74
CA GLU A 41 21.05 30.87 -23.45
C GLU A 41 21.07 32.06 -22.47
N ASN A 42 20.97 31.73 -21.18
CA ASN A 42 21.57 32.43 -20.04
C ASN A 42 20.76 33.54 -19.33
N VAL A 43 19.88 33.14 -18.38
CA VAL A 43 19.84 33.74 -17.03
C VAL A 43 19.46 32.70 -15.95
N ALA A 44 18.69 31.66 -16.28
CA ALA A 44 18.23 30.67 -15.28
C ALA A 44 19.28 29.61 -14.86
N THR A 45 20.41 29.51 -15.57
CA THR A 45 21.41 28.44 -15.36
C THR A 45 22.35 28.68 -14.17
N ARG A 46 22.26 29.82 -13.46
CA ARG A 46 23.26 30.19 -12.44
C ARG A 46 22.87 29.96 -10.98
N LEU A 47 21.70 29.40 -10.66
CA LEU A 47 21.27 29.23 -9.25
C LEU A 47 20.63 27.88 -8.88
N LEU A 48 20.71 26.85 -9.72
CA LEU A 48 20.30 25.48 -9.33
C LEU A 48 21.44 24.49 -9.50
N ALA A 49 22.59 24.80 -8.91
CA ALA A 49 23.48 23.75 -8.40
C ALA A 49 22.92 23.23 -7.06
N THR A 50 21.67 22.79 -7.05
CA THR A 50 21.14 21.98 -5.96
C THR A 50 21.86 20.64 -6.05
N ARG A 51 22.81 20.45 -5.15
CA ARG A 51 23.51 19.19 -4.92
C ARG A 51 22.47 18.07 -4.76
N VAL A 52 22.21 17.34 -5.84
CA VAL A 52 21.66 15.99 -5.73
C VAL A 52 22.67 15.23 -4.86
N PRO A 53 22.28 14.69 -3.70
CA PRO A 53 23.15 13.77 -2.99
C PRO A 53 23.43 12.60 -3.96
N ARG A 54 24.64 12.56 -4.51
CA ARG A 54 25.14 11.39 -5.23
C ARG A 54 25.42 10.32 -4.17
N HIS A 55 24.38 9.76 -3.56
CA HIS A 55 24.53 8.47 -2.92
C HIS A 55 24.61 7.48 -4.07
N PRO A 56 25.75 6.81 -4.30
CA PRO A 56 25.82 5.77 -5.29
C PRO A 56 24.76 4.74 -4.91
N TYR A 57 23.78 4.54 -5.79
CA TYR A 57 22.82 3.47 -5.62
C TYR A 57 23.62 2.17 -5.53
N LEU A 58 23.42 1.41 -4.46
CA LEU A 58 24.02 0.09 -4.32
C LEU A 58 23.42 -0.80 -5.41
N THR A 59 24.28 -1.35 -6.27
CA THR A 59 23.90 -2.36 -7.26
C THR A 59 24.12 -3.76 -6.68
N LEU A 60 23.67 -4.79 -7.39
CA LEU A 60 23.90 -6.19 -6.99
C LEU A 60 25.39 -6.54 -6.87
N ASP A 61 26.27 -5.76 -7.52
CA ASP A 61 27.72 -5.95 -7.47
C ASP A 61 28.37 -5.35 -6.21
N ASN A 62 27.59 -4.58 -5.43
CA ASN A 62 28.03 -4.08 -4.13
C ASN A 62 27.76 -5.12 -3.05
N ASP A 63 28.79 -5.90 -2.78
CA ASP A 63 28.85 -6.83 -1.66
C ASP A 63 28.57 -6.11 -0.33
N LEU A 64 27.89 -6.80 0.62
CA LEU A 64 27.65 -6.24 1.96
C LEU A 64 28.98 -5.87 2.64
N THR A 65 29.05 -4.69 3.23
CA THR A 65 30.20 -4.31 4.06
C THR A 65 30.35 -5.28 5.24
N ALA A 66 31.55 -5.34 5.84
CA ALA A 66 31.78 -6.16 7.03
C ALA A 66 30.88 -5.73 8.21
N HIS A 67 30.51 -4.45 8.30
CA HIS A 67 29.56 -3.95 9.28
C HIS A 67 28.14 -4.47 9.00
N GLU A 68 27.68 -4.39 7.76
CA GLU A 68 26.36 -4.90 7.36
C GLU A 68 26.26 -6.42 7.51
N ARG A 69 27.31 -7.18 7.18
CA ARG A 69 27.34 -8.64 7.43
C ARG A 69 27.25 -8.97 8.92
N ARG A 70 27.96 -8.22 9.78
CA ARG A 70 27.85 -8.40 11.24
C ARG A 70 26.47 -8.01 11.76
N ALA A 71 25.89 -6.92 11.25
CA ALA A 71 24.54 -6.53 11.61
C ALA A 71 23.51 -7.59 11.19
N LEU A 72 23.65 -8.15 9.98
CA LEU A 72 22.81 -9.23 9.47
C LEU A 72 22.99 -10.52 10.28
N ALA A 73 24.23 -10.90 10.62
CA ALA A 73 24.51 -12.08 11.43
C ALA A 73 24.00 -11.97 12.88
N ALA A 74 23.79 -10.75 13.38
CA ALA A 74 23.20 -10.50 14.69
C ALA A 74 21.67 -10.64 14.68
N VAL A 75 21.02 -10.68 13.52
CA VAL A 75 19.58 -10.96 13.41
C VAL A 75 19.37 -12.46 13.65
N PRO A 76 18.63 -12.85 14.69
CA PRO A 76 18.36 -14.26 14.94
C PRO A 76 17.66 -14.89 13.72
N PRO A 77 18.01 -16.13 13.35
CA PRO A 77 17.39 -16.78 12.20
C PRO A 77 15.88 -16.89 12.41
N ILE A 78 15.11 -16.48 11.40
CA ILE A 78 13.67 -16.68 11.39
C ILE A 78 13.37 -18.18 11.28
N SER A 79 12.46 -18.70 12.10
CA SER A 79 12.08 -20.11 12.01
C SER A 79 11.26 -20.39 10.75
N GLY A 80 11.15 -21.66 10.36
CA GLY A 80 10.27 -22.06 9.26
C GLY A 80 8.78 -21.73 9.50
N GLN A 81 8.32 -21.81 10.75
CA GLN A 81 6.93 -21.49 11.11
C GLN A 81 6.68 -19.98 11.05
N ALA A 82 7.60 -19.17 11.59
CA ALA A 82 7.53 -17.72 11.48
C ALA A 82 7.62 -17.26 10.01
N THR A 83 8.50 -17.87 9.22
CA THR A 83 8.58 -17.65 7.77
C THR A 83 7.24 -17.93 7.09
N THR A 84 6.58 -19.03 7.47
CA THR A 84 5.26 -19.39 6.92
C THR A 84 4.17 -18.39 7.30
N LEU A 85 4.15 -17.89 8.55
CA LEU A 85 3.22 -16.85 8.99
C LEU A 85 3.45 -15.53 8.24
N LEU A 86 4.71 -15.07 8.13
CA LEU A 86 5.05 -13.82 7.45
C LEU A 86 4.83 -13.89 5.94
N ALA A 87 5.15 -15.03 5.31
CA ALA A 87 4.76 -15.28 3.92
C ALA A 87 3.23 -15.28 3.79
N GLY A 88 2.55 -15.85 4.78
CA GLY A 88 1.10 -15.88 4.92
C GLY A 88 0.48 -14.49 4.79
N LEU A 89 1.02 -13.54 5.55
CA LEU A 89 0.67 -12.12 5.57
C LEU A 89 0.81 -11.48 4.18
N VAL A 90 1.98 -11.60 3.55
CA VAL A 90 2.27 -10.90 2.28
C VAL A 90 1.44 -11.47 1.13
N SER A 91 1.25 -12.79 1.06
CA SER A 91 0.47 -13.44 0.00
C SER A 91 -1.03 -13.11 0.05
N ARG A 92 -1.54 -12.58 1.16
CA ARG A 92 -2.98 -12.37 1.43
C ARG A 92 -3.36 -10.90 1.55
N TYR A 93 -2.52 -10.03 1.01
CA TYR A 93 -2.60 -8.58 1.16
C TYR A 93 -3.87 -7.93 0.56
N ASN A 94 -4.59 -8.60 -0.34
CA ASN A 94 -5.82 -8.08 -0.95
C ASN A 94 -6.86 -9.19 -1.10
N LEU A 95 -7.33 -9.71 0.03
CA LEU A 95 -8.41 -10.69 0.09
C LEU A 95 -9.68 -10.05 0.65
N VAL A 96 -10.80 -10.56 0.17
CA VAL A 96 -12.14 -10.20 0.64
C VAL A 96 -12.90 -11.49 0.88
N ASP A 97 -13.48 -11.64 2.07
CA ASP A 97 -14.37 -12.76 2.35
C ASP A 97 -15.61 -12.70 1.45
N ARG A 98 -15.98 -13.82 0.82
CA ARG A 98 -17.19 -13.91 0.00
C ARG A 98 -18.46 -13.64 0.81
N ARG A 99 -18.42 -13.89 2.11
CA ARG A 99 -19.53 -13.60 3.04
C ARG A 99 -19.46 -12.17 3.62
N GLY A 100 -18.43 -11.39 3.29
CA GLY A 100 -18.29 -10.01 3.72
C GLY A 100 -17.93 -9.84 5.20
N HIS A 101 -17.33 -10.84 5.85
CA HIS A 101 -16.97 -10.72 7.28
C HIS A 101 -15.62 -10.03 7.53
N TRP A 102 -14.73 -10.03 6.54
CA TRP A 102 -13.39 -9.47 6.65
C TRP A 102 -12.83 -9.08 5.27
N ALA A 103 -11.90 -8.13 5.25
CA ALA A 103 -11.12 -7.76 4.07
C ALA A 103 -9.72 -7.25 4.48
N THR A 104 -8.70 -7.49 3.66
CA THR A 104 -7.30 -7.24 4.05
C THR A 104 -6.58 -6.13 3.28
N SER A 105 -7.27 -5.39 2.42
CA SER A 105 -6.60 -4.34 1.62
C SER A 105 -5.98 -3.26 2.51
N LEU A 106 -4.70 -2.91 2.28
CA LEU A 106 -4.05 -1.85 3.06
C LEU A 106 -4.38 -0.42 2.58
N SER A 107 -5.13 -0.27 1.49
CA SER A 107 -5.36 1.04 0.85
C SER A 107 -6.77 1.59 1.08
N TRP A 108 -7.74 0.73 1.36
CA TRP A 108 -9.16 1.07 1.56
C TRP A 108 -9.88 -0.13 2.20
N ASP A 109 -11.14 0.04 2.60
CA ASP A 109 -11.97 -1.09 3.05
C ASP A 109 -12.90 -1.58 1.92
N PRO A 110 -12.65 -2.77 1.35
CA PRO A 110 -13.51 -3.41 0.35
C PRO A 110 -14.95 -3.62 0.75
N LEU A 111 -15.24 -3.61 2.04
CA LEU A 111 -16.59 -3.84 2.55
C LEU A 111 -17.39 -2.55 2.73
N GLU A 112 -16.79 -1.38 2.44
CA GLU A 112 -17.42 -0.06 2.54
C GLU A 112 -18.16 0.16 3.87
N ARG A 113 -17.60 -0.34 4.98
CA ARG A 113 -18.28 -0.32 6.28
C ARG A 113 -18.52 1.13 6.77
N PRO A 114 -19.61 1.42 7.49
CA PRO A 114 -19.84 2.75 8.03
C PRO A 114 -18.73 3.19 8.99
N GLY A 115 -18.28 4.45 8.89
CA GLY A 115 -17.24 5.01 9.76
C GLY A 115 -15.79 4.80 9.28
N VAL A 116 -15.61 4.19 8.11
CA VAL A 116 -14.33 3.88 7.47
C VAL A 116 -13.59 5.14 6.98
N GLU A 117 -14.30 6.16 6.52
CA GLU A 117 -13.70 7.42 6.04
C GLU A 117 -12.85 8.11 7.12
N ARG A 118 -13.27 8.01 8.39
CA ARG A 118 -12.58 8.63 9.53
C ARG A 118 -11.29 7.94 9.96
N ARG A 119 -10.91 6.77 9.41
CA ARG A 119 -9.66 6.10 9.78
C ARG A 119 -8.46 6.46 8.92
N LYS A 120 -8.71 6.95 7.69
CA LYS A 120 -7.62 7.34 6.79
C LYS A 120 -6.98 8.66 7.18
N GLU A 121 -7.74 9.55 7.82
CA GLU A 121 -7.38 10.97 7.83
C GLU A 121 -6.78 11.46 9.15
N PRO A 122 -7.40 11.29 10.34
CA PRO A 122 -6.95 12.04 11.51
C PRO A 122 -5.56 11.63 12.02
N GLU A 123 -5.28 10.32 12.12
CA GLU A 123 -4.00 9.84 12.66
C GLU A 123 -2.89 9.84 11.60
N VAL A 124 -3.19 9.41 10.36
CA VAL A 124 -2.21 9.42 9.26
C VAL A 124 -1.81 10.84 8.87
N ILE A 125 -2.74 11.81 8.86
CA ILE A 125 -2.41 13.22 8.59
C ILE A 125 -1.60 13.83 9.73
N ARG A 126 -1.88 13.47 11.00
CA ARG A 126 -1.19 14.06 12.16
C ARG A 126 0.18 13.45 12.43
N HIS A 127 0.33 12.14 12.27
CA HIS A 127 1.53 11.40 12.71
C HIS A 127 2.26 10.68 11.57
N GLY A 128 1.71 10.72 10.35
CA GLY A 128 2.21 9.96 9.21
C GLY A 128 1.75 8.50 9.25
N PRO A 129 1.78 7.78 8.11
CA PRO A 129 1.43 6.37 8.07
C PRO A 129 2.48 5.56 8.82
N VAL A 130 2.07 4.79 9.85
CA VAL A 130 2.93 3.79 10.48
C VAL A 130 2.70 2.46 9.77
N ARG A 131 3.77 1.82 9.32
CA ARG A 131 3.82 0.39 8.94
C ARG A 131 5.14 -0.17 9.41
N ARG A 132 5.11 -1.02 10.42
CA ARG A 132 6.30 -1.61 11.03
C ARG A 132 6.06 -3.09 11.27
N LEU A 133 6.96 -3.91 10.74
CA LEU A 133 7.11 -5.30 11.14
C LEU A 133 8.42 -5.39 11.92
N TRP A 134 8.37 -5.91 13.14
CA TRP A 134 9.55 -6.10 13.97
C TRP A 134 9.45 -7.42 14.74
N GLY A 135 10.57 -8.04 15.04
CA GLY A 135 10.58 -9.34 15.69
C GLY A 135 11.86 -10.11 15.43
N ALA A 136 11.95 -11.29 16.02
CA ALA A 136 13.07 -12.21 15.86
C ALA A 136 12.63 -13.65 16.15
N GLY A 137 13.24 -14.61 15.44
CA GLY A 137 12.93 -16.03 15.61
C GLY A 137 11.45 -16.31 15.39
N ASP A 138 10.76 -16.74 16.45
CA ASP A 138 9.35 -17.11 16.48
C ASP A 138 8.40 -15.98 16.91
N SER A 139 8.91 -14.82 17.31
CA SER A 139 8.07 -13.75 17.86
C SER A 139 8.14 -12.51 16.98
N TRP A 140 7.00 -12.13 16.41
CA TRP A 140 6.88 -10.99 15.51
C TRP A 140 5.69 -10.11 15.88
N GLU A 141 5.79 -8.82 15.59
CA GLU A 141 4.73 -7.84 15.73
C GLU A 141 4.64 -7.03 14.44
N LEU A 142 3.43 -6.97 13.90
CA LEU A 142 3.05 -6.07 12.83
C LEU A 142 2.17 -4.95 13.41
N ARG A 143 2.64 -3.72 13.24
CA ARG A 143 1.94 -2.51 13.66
C ARG A 143 1.69 -1.59 12.47
N TRP A 144 0.45 -1.12 12.32
CA TRP A 144 0.11 -0.17 11.28
C TRP A 144 -1.06 0.71 11.66
N THR A 145 -1.15 1.89 11.05
CA THR A 145 -2.32 2.77 11.14
C THR A 145 -3.21 2.59 9.90
N GLY A 146 -4.53 2.56 10.10
CA GLY A 146 -5.51 2.55 9.01
C GLY A 146 -6.02 1.14 8.67
N TYR A 147 -5.90 0.73 7.41
CA TYR A 147 -6.46 -0.54 6.90
C TYR A 147 -5.41 -1.64 6.75
N PRO A 148 -5.83 -2.92 6.86
CA PRO A 148 -7.12 -3.40 7.34
C PRO A 148 -7.21 -3.29 8.87
N GLU A 149 -8.36 -3.62 9.45
CA GLU A 149 -8.38 -3.83 10.90
C GLU A 149 -7.49 -5.01 11.29
N PRO A 150 -6.77 -4.94 12.43
CA PRO A 150 -6.03 -6.09 12.95
C PRO A 150 -6.89 -7.36 13.05
N ARG A 151 -8.17 -7.21 13.40
CA ARG A 151 -9.15 -8.30 13.44
C ARG A 151 -9.36 -8.96 12.09
N ASP A 152 -9.54 -8.18 11.03
CA ASP A 152 -9.81 -8.69 9.69
C ASP A 152 -8.59 -9.45 9.16
N LEU A 153 -7.40 -8.94 9.45
CA LEU A 153 -6.16 -9.61 9.09
C LEU A 153 -5.99 -10.92 9.85
N ALA A 154 -6.31 -10.95 11.15
CA ALA A 154 -6.31 -12.18 11.95
C ALA A 154 -7.28 -13.22 11.37
N LEU A 155 -8.52 -12.82 11.08
CA LEU A 155 -9.54 -13.68 10.48
C LEU A 155 -9.11 -14.23 9.11
N ALA A 156 -8.49 -13.41 8.27
CA ALA A 156 -7.97 -13.83 6.97
C ALA A 156 -6.84 -14.84 7.12
N LEU A 157 -5.90 -14.59 8.03
CA LEU A 157 -4.75 -15.46 8.28
C LEU A 157 -5.13 -16.82 8.85
N THR A 158 -6.25 -16.91 9.57
CA THR A 158 -6.75 -18.17 10.14
C THR A 158 -7.97 -18.71 9.40
N HIS A 159 -8.32 -18.14 8.25
CA HIS A 159 -9.47 -18.60 7.48
C HIS A 159 -9.25 -20.04 7.01
N ARG A 160 -10.28 -20.90 7.11
CA ARG A 160 -10.16 -22.33 6.82
C ARG A 160 -9.61 -22.65 5.43
N GLU A 161 -10.03 -21.89 4.42
CA GLU A 161 -9.68 -22.14 3.01
C GLU A 161 -8.56 -21.22 2.52
N ALA A 162 -8.55 -19.98 3.00
CA ALA A 162 -7.71 -18.92 2.46
C ALA A 162 -6.51 -18.63 3.37
N GLY A 163 -6.58 -19.00 4.64
CA GLY A 163 -5.57 -18.71 5.66
C GLY A 163 -4.37 -19.65 5.61
N VAL A 164 -3.57 -19.62 6.67
CA VAL A 164 -2.45 -20.51 6.91
C VAL A 164 -2.97 -21.72 7.68
N LYS A 165 -2.79 -22.92 7.12
CA LYS A 165 -3.30 -24.16 7.74
C LYS A 165 -2.66 -24.36 9.12
N GLY A 166 -3.49 -24.55 10.14
CA GLY A 166 -3.06 -24.72 11.53
C GLY A 166 -2.73 -23.41 12.25
N ALA A 167 -2.94 -22.26 11.60
CA ALA A 167 -2.88 -20.98 12.29
C ALA A 167 -4.19 -20.73 13.04
N GLU A 168 -4.06 -20.26 14.27
CA GLU A 168 -5.17 -19.85 15.14
C GLU A 168 -4.91 -18.45 15.65
N PHE A 169 -5.93 -17.76 16.13
CA PHE A 169 -5.74 -16.44 16.72
C PHE A 169 -6.50 -16.26 18.03
N THR A 170 -5.94 -15.41 18.87
CA THR A 170 -6.55 -14.96 20.12
C THR A 170 -6.56 -13.44 20.15
N ARG A 171 -7.48 -12.87 20.93
CA ARG A 171 -7.56 -11.44 21.17
C ARG A 171 -7.02 -11.12 22.56
N HIS A 172 -6.11 -10.15 22.63
CA HIS A 172 -5.56 -9.62 23.87
C HIS A 172 -5.71 -8.09 23.87
N GLY A 173 -6.77 -7.59 24.53
CA GLY A 173 -7.10 -6.17 24.48
C GLY A 173 -7.42 -5.71 23.05
N ASP A 174 -6.60 -4.79 22.53
CA ASP A 174 -6.70 -4.27 21.16
C ASP A 174 -5.76 -4.98 20.17
N THR A 175 -4.97 -5.93 20.65
CA THR A 175 -4.04 -6.73 19.85
C THR A 175 -4.67 -8.08 19.49
N TYR A 176 -4.40 -8.55 18.27
CA TYR A 176 -4.74 -9.89 17.83
C TYR A 176 -3.46 -10.70 17.64
N ARG A 177 -3.32 -11.80 18.36
CA ARG A 177 -2.15 -12.69 18.24
C ARG A 177 -2.51 -13.88 17.37
N VAL A 178 -1.82 -14.03 16.24
CA VAL A 178 -1.90 -15.22 15.38
C VAL A 178 -0.76 -16.16 15.74
N VAL A 179 -1.05 -17.45 15.95
CA VAL A 179 -0.07 -18.47 16.34
C VAL A 179 -0.06 -19.59 15.31
N LEU A 180 1.13 -20.08 14.97
CA LEU A 180 1.35 -21.29 14.17
C LEU A 180 2.48 -22.09 14.83
N GLY A 181 2.12 -23.17 15.53
CA GLY A 181 3.10 -23.94 16.31
C GLY A 181 3.71 -23.08 17.43
N THR A 182 5.03 -22.88 17.39
CA THR A 182 5.77 -22.02 18.33
C THR A 182 5.84 -20.57 17.86
N ALA A 183 5.56 -20.30 16.59
CA ALA A 183 5.62 -18.96 16.04
C ALA A 183 4.36 -18.15 16.36
N SER A 184 4.55 -16.84 16.60
CA SER A 184 3.51 -15.88 16.92
C SER A 184 3.70 -14.57 16.15
N LEU A 185 2.58 -13.99 15.73
CA LEU A 185 2.48 -12.70 15.08
C LEU A 185 1.43 -11.85 15.79
N ASP A 186 1.86 -10.81 16.49
CA ASP A 186 0.99 -9.81 17.09
C ASP A 186 0.59 -8.76 16.05
N LEU A 187 -0.70 -8.51 15.95
CA LEU A 187 -1.31 -7.56 15.04
C LEU A 187 -1.89 -6.40 15.85
N CYS A 188 -1.31 -5.22 15.67
CA CYS A 188 -1.61 -4.03 16.47
C CYS A 188 -2.01 -2.85 15.58
N ASP A 189 -3.07 -2.17 15.98
CA ASP A 189 -3.35 -0.83 15.45
C ASP A 189 -2.32 0.16 16.02
N GLY A 190 -1.87 1.08 15.16
CA GLY A 190 -0.73 1.95 15.37
C GLY A 190 -0.99 3.15 16.28
N LYS A 191 -1.74 3.00 17.37
CA LYS A 191 -1.76 4.01 18.45
C LYS A 191 -0.42 3.97 19.18
N GLY A 192 0.51 4.83 18.77
CA GLY A 192 1.84 4.97 19.37
C GLY A 192 2.30 6.42 19.29
#